data_AF-A0A7I8CQS4-F1
#
_entry.id   AF-A0A7I8CQS4-F1
#
_cell.length_a   1.000
_cell.length_b   1.000
_cell.length_c   1.000
_cell.angle_alpha   90.00
_cell.angle_beta   90.00
_cell.angle_gamma   90.00
#
_symmetry.space_group_name_H-M   'P 1'
#
loop_
_entity.id
_entity.type
_entity.pdbx_description
1 polymer ?
#
loop_
_entity_poly.entity_id
_entity_poly.type
_entity_poly.pdbx_seq_one_letter_code
_entity_poly.pdbx_strand_id
1 'polypeptide(L)'
;MLHRLAPEGSVGGIDIVPSNIAWVIGDDAGLQRFAPEVDRPHAEIRRLRRHIERQRRANSPGNYHPDGRAKKGCRNWVRSLQQLQTERRLAEMHRYEADMRTHAHGRDTNFLLSKARMVR
;
A
#
# COMPACT_ATOMS: atom_id res chain seq x y z
N MET A 1 -28.24 12.70 -16.68
CA MET A 1 -28.02 13.80 -15.72
C MET A 1 -26.79 14.56 -16.18
N LEU A 2 -26.93 15.78 -16.70
CA LEU A 2 -25.81 16.60 -17.16
C LEU A 2 -24.98 17.00 -15.93
N HIS A 3 -23.76 16.50 -15.80
CA HIS A 3 -22.83 17.01 -14.79
C HIS A 3 -22.48 18.45 -15.17
N ARG A 4 -22.89 19.41 -14.33
CA ARG A 4 -22.54 20.82 -14.48
C ARG A 4 -21.02 20.94 -14.27
N LEU A 5 -20.30 21.40 -15.29
CA LEU A 5 -18.88 21.72 -15.16
C LEU A 5 -18.71 23.00 -14.35
N ALA A 6 -17.61 23.10 -13.61
CA ALA A 6 -17.27 24.33 -12.90
C ALA A 6 -17.05 25.50 -13.88
N PRO A 7 -17.40 26.74 -13.48
CA PRO A 7 -17.13 27.94 -14.28
C PRO A 7 -15.66 28.10 -14.67
N GLU A 8 -15.39 28.81 -15.77
CA GLU A 8 -14.02 29.13 -16.17
C GLU A 8 -13.27 29.91 -15.10
N GLY A 9 -12.00 29.57 -14.84
CA GLY A 9 -11.19 30.22 -13.81
C GLY A 9 -11.50 29.77 -12.37
N SER A 10 -12.36 28.75 -12.17
CA SER A 10 -12.60 28.18 -10.85
C SER A 10 -11.31 27.57 -10.27
N VAL A 11 -10.97 27.93 -9.03
CA VAL A 11 -9.87 27.33 -8.27
C VAL A 11 -10.40 26.13 -7.50
N GLY A 12 -9.69 25.01 -7.59
CA GLY A 12 -10.01 23.79 -6.85
C GLY A 12 -8.98 23.47 -5.76
N GLY A 13 -9.42 22.82 -4.70
CA GLY A 13 -8.57 22.29 -3.63
C GLY A 13 -8.74 20.78 -3.51
N ILE A 14 -7.65 20.06 -3.25
CA ILE A 14 -7.64 18.62 -3.02
C ILE A 14 -6.87 18.36 -1.71
N ASP A 15 -7.47 17.58 -0.82
CA ASP A 15 -6.82 17.03 0.37
C ASP A 15 -6.81 15.50 0.29
N ILE A 16 -5.61 14.92 0.31
CA ILE A 16 -5.39 13.48 0.18
C ILE A 16 -4.90 12.94 1.50
N VAL A 17 -5.75 12.16 2.15
CA VAL A 17 -5.50 11.49 3.43
C VAL A 17 -5.36 9.98 3.14
N PRO A 18 -4.62 9.18 3.94
CA PRO A 18 -4.34 7.77 3.61
C PRO A 18 -5.54 6.87 3.29
N SER A 19 -6.76 7.25 3.69
CA SER A 19 -7.98 6.50 3.43
C SER A 19 -9.01 7.26 2.61
N ASN A 20 -8.82 8.57 2.37
CA ASN A 20 -9.85 9.44 1.82
C ASN A 20 -9.25 10.53 0.92
N ILE A 21 -9.97 10.89 -0.12
CA ILE A 21 -9.72 12.10 -0.91
C ILE A 21 -10.91 13.03 -0.68
N ALA A 22 -10.63 14.25 -0.20
CA ALA A 22 -11.57 15.35 -0.17
C ALA A 22 -11.24 16.34 -1.30
N TRP A 23 -12.26 16.88 -1.95
CA TRP A 23 -12.09 17.87 -3.01
C TRP A 23 -13.19 18.94 -2.97
N VAL A 24 -12.83 20.15 -3.41
CA VAL A 24 -13.73 21.29 -3.60
C VAL A 24 -13.37 21.95 -4.94
N ILE A 25 -14.36 22.18 -5.80
CA ILE A 25 -14.18 22.87 -7.09
C ILE A 25 -15.40 23.76 -7.35
N GLY A 26 -15.21 25.09 -7.42
CA GLY A 26 -16.32 26.02 -7.60
C GLY A 26 -17.31 25.94 -6.43
N ASP A 27 -18.57 25.61 -6.71
CA ASP A 27 -19.64 25.38 -5.75
C ASP A 27 -19.88 23.88 -5.41
N ASP A 28 -19.07 22.97 -5.95
CA ASP A 28 -19.18 21.52 -5.74
C ASP A 28 -18.06 20.98 -4.84
N ALA A 29 -18.37 19.93 -4.08
CA ALA A 29 -17.44 19.30 -3.15
C ALA A 29 -17.77 17.82 -2.93
N GLY A 30 -16.76 17.04 -2.58
CA GLY A 30 -16.96 15.62 -2.31
C GLY A 30 -15.89 15.00 -1.41
N LEU A 31 -16.27 13.89 -0.78
CA LEU A 31 -15.39 13.02 -0.03
C LEU A 31 -15.55 11.59 -0.57
N GLN A 32 -14.44 10.98 -0.97
CA GLN A 32 -14.44 9.59 -1.42
C GLN A 32 -13.37 8.78 -0.69
N ARG A 33 -13.57 7.46 -0.55
CA ARG A 33 -12.50 6.58 -0.09
C ARG A 33 -11.38 6.56 -1.12
N PHE A 34 -10.16 6.66 -0.61
CA PHE A 34 -8.94 6.44 -1.36
C PHE A 34 -8.66 4.94 -1.44
N ALA A 35 -8.43 4.45 -2.65
CA ALA A 35 -8.10 3.03 -2.89
C ALA A 35 -8.98 2.03 -2.10
N PRO A 36 -10.33 2.13 -2.16
CA PRO A 36 -11.23 1.28 -1.37
C PRO A 36 -11.11 -0.21 -1.70
N GLU A 37 -10.56 -0.53 -2.87
CA GLU A 37 -10.30 -1.89 -3.37
C GLU A 37 -9.05 -2.52 -2.75
N VAL A 38 -8.20 -1.73 -2.10
CA VAL A 38 -7.00 -2.23 -1.40
C VAL A 38 -7.41 -2.73 -0.02
N ASP A 39 -7.92 -3.96 0.06
CA ASP A 39 -8.03 -4.66 1.35
C ASP A 39 -6.66 -5.27 1.70
N ARG A 40 -6.05 -4.76 2.78
CA ARG A 40 -4.74 -5.23 3.22
C ARG A 40 -4.93 -6.36 4.24
N PRO A 41 -4.50 -7.60 3.96
CA PRO A 41 -4.68 -8.73 4.87
C PRO A 41 -3.67 -8.68 6.02
N HIS A 42 -3.81 -7.70 6.91
CA HIS A 42 -2.89 -7.41 8.02
C HIS A 42 -2.63 -8.64 8.90
N ALA A 43 -3.66 -9.44 9.16
CA ALA A 43 -3.52 -10.65 9.96
C ALA A 43 -2.62 -11.69 9.28
N GLU A 44 -2.77 -11.88 7.98
CA GLU A 44 -1.97 -12.82 7.20
C GLU A 44 -0.52 -12.37 7.06
N ILE A 45 -0.30 -11.08 6.74
CA ILE A 45 1.04 -10.47 6.70
C ILE A 45 1.76 -10.66 8.05
N ARG A 46 1.07 -10.44 9.18
CA ARG A 46 1.64 -10.68 10.52
C ARG A 46 1.97 -12.15 10.77
N ARG A 47 1.15 -13.08 10.28
CA ARG A 47 1.40 -14.53 10.41
C ARG A 47 2.64 -14.93 9.59
N LEU A 48 2.73 -14.50 8.33
CA LEU A 48 3.86 -14.77 7.45
C LEU A 48 5.16 -14.20 8.01
N ARG A 49 5.17 -12.94 8.44
CA ARG A 49 6.35 -12.31 9.05
C ARG A 49 6.86 -13.10 10.26
N ARG A 50 5.97 -13.52 11.16
CA ARG A 50 6.34 -14.35 12.32
C ARG A 50 6.83 -15.74 11.92
N HIS A 51 6.25 -16.33 10.87
CA HIS A 51 6.72 -17.62 10.38
C HIS A 51 8.13 -17.52 9.79
N ILE A 52 8.40 -16.51 8.97
CA ILE A 52 9.73 -16.21 8.41
C ILE A 52 10.75 -15.99 9.53
N GLU A 53 10.37 -15.23 10.56
CA GLU A 53 11.23 -14.96 11.71
C GLU A 53 11.63 -16.27 12.42
N ARG A 54 10.67 -17.15 12.70
CA ARG A 54 10.96 -18.48 13.29
C ARG A 54 11.83 -19.33 12.39
N GLN A 55 11.60 -19.30 11.07
CA GLN A 55 12.43 -20.03 10.10
C GLN A 55 13.87 -19.50 10.12
N ARG A 56 14.09 -18.19 10.20
CA ARG A 56 15.44 -17.61 10.30
C ARG A 56 16.17 -18.08 11.55
N ARG A 57 15.49 -18.09 12.71
CA ARG A 57 16.06 -18.61 13.97
C ARG A 57 16.36 -20.11 13.91
N ALA A 58 15.47 -20.90 13.32
CA ALA A 58 15.66 -22.34 13.19
C ALA A 58 16.76 -22.71 12.18
N ASN A 59 16.86 -21.99 11.08
CA ASN A 59 17.87 -22.24 10.04
C ASN A 59 19.26 -21.75 10.47
N SER A 60 19.36 -20.76 11.35
CA SER A 60 20.64 -20.16 11.77
C SER A 60 20.70 -19.93 13.29
N PRO A 61 20.50 -20.96 14.13
CA PRO A 61 20.38 -20.79 15.58
C PRO A 61 21.64 -20.19 16.21
N GLY A 62 22.82 -20.54 15.66
CA GLY A 62 24.10 -19.98 16.11
C GLY A 62 24.23 -18.46 15.95
N ASN A 63 23.41 -17.84 15.09
CA ASN A 63 23.43 -16.40 14.82
C ASN A 63 22.55 -15.58 15.79
N TYR A 64 21.91 -16.21 16.77
CA TYR A 64 21.05 -15.53 17.73
C TYR A 64 21.56 -15.69 19.16
N HIS A 65 21.37 -14.66 19.98
CA HIS A 65 21.53 -14.70 21.43
C HIS A 65 20.39 -15.50 22.08
N PRO A 66 20.55 -15.97 23.33
CA PRO A 66 19.46 -16.67 24.04
C PRO A 66 18.17 -15.85 24.17
N ASP A 67 18.25 -14.52 24.15
CA ASP A 67 17.11 -13.60 24.17
C ASP A 67 16.43 -13.42 22.79
N GLY A 68 16.92 -14.12 21.76
CA GLY A 68 16.38 -14.10 20.40
C GLY A 68 16.84 -12.92 19.54
N ARG A 69 17.76 -12.07 20.01
CA ARG A 69 18.38 -11.01 19.20
C ARG A 69 19.45 -11.57 18.27
N ALA A 70 19.53 -11.04 17.05
CA ALA A 70 20.60 -11.42 16.12
C ALA A 70 21.97 -10.91 16.63
N LYS A 71 22.98 -11.78 16.58
CA LYS A 71 24.37 -11.45 16.90
C LYS A 71 24.95 -10.55 15.80
N LYS A 72 25.75 -9.56 16.20
CA LYS A 72 26.48 -8.71 15.24
C LYS A 72 27.63 -9.51 14.61
N GLY A 73 27.97 -9.21 13.36
CA GLY A 73 29.10 -9.83 12.65
C GLY A 73 28.84 -11.20 12.01
N CYS A 74 27.64 -11.77 12.19
CA CYS A 74 27.24 -13.01 11.52
C CYS A 74 27.15 -12.84 10.00
N ARG A 75 27.94 -13.63 9.26
CA ARG A 75 27.96 -13.61 7.78
C ARG A 75 27.17 -14.75 7.15
N ASN A 76 27.05 -15.89 7.84
CA ASN A 76 26.42 -17.09 7.30
C ASN A 76 24.95 -17.17 7.70
N TRP A 77 24.05 -16.73 6.84
CA TRP A 77 22.60 -16.82 7.03
C TRP A 77 22.02 -17.90 6.13
N VAL A 78 21.60 -19.01 6.72
CA VAL A 78 21.01 -20.13 5.97
C VAL A 78 19.53 -19.84 5.73
N ARG A 79 19.11 -19.93 4.47
CA ARG A 79 17.70 -19.83 4.07
C ARG A 79 17.27 -21.14 3.46
N SER A 80 16.33 -21.83 4.10
CA SER A 80 15.73 -23.04 3.53
C SER A 80 14.82 -22.72 2.34
N LEU A 81 14.59 -23.69 1.46
CA LEU A 81 13.66 -23.54 0.35
C LEU A 81 12.24 -23.13 0.81
N GLN A 82 11.79 -23.66 1.95
CA GLN A 82 10.50 -23.29 2.55
C GLN A 82 10.47 -21.84 3.05
N GLN A 83 11.58 -21.34 3.62
CA GLN A 83 11.69 -19.93 3.99
C GLN A 83 11.59 -19.04 2.75
N LEU A 84 12.29 -19.40 1.67
CA LEU A 84 12.24 -18.66 0.39
C LEU A 84 10.81 -18.60 -0.16
N GLN A 85 10.07 -19.71 -0.14
CA GLN A 85 8.68 -19.74 -0.57
C GLN A 85 7.78 -18.82 0.28
N THR A 86 7.98 -18.83 1.61
CA THR A 86 7.23 -17.98 2.53
C THR A 86 7.53 -16.49 2.30
N GLU A 87 8.81 -16.14 2.09
CA GLU A 87 9.23 -14.78 1.76
C GLU A 87 8.67 -14.32 0.40
N ARG A 88 8.62 -15.21 -0.60
CA ARG A 88 7.97 -14.92 -1.90
C ARG A 88 6.49 -14.65 -1.74
N ARG A 89 5.76 -15.42 -0.94
CA ARG A 89 4.34 -15.18 -0.67
C ARG A 89 4.11 -13.82 -0.03
N LEU A 90 4.96 -13.43 0.92
CA LEU A 90 4.88 -12.10 1.53
C LEU A 90 5.21 -10.98 0.52
N ALA A 91 6.21 -11.19 -0.34
CA ALA A 91 6.57 -10.23 -1.37
C ALA A 91 5.45 -10.05 -2.40
N GLU A 92 4.80 -11.13 -2.81
CA GLU A 92 3.67 -11.11 -3.75
C GLU A 92 2.47 -10.35 -3.21
N MET A 93 2.17 -10.50 -1.91
CA MET A 93 1.14 -9.67 -1.26
C MET A 93 1.47 -8.18 -1.31
N HIS A 94 2.73 -7.81 -1.08
CA HIS A 94 3.15 -6.42 -1.17
C HIS A 94 3.17 -5.90 -2.61
N ARG A 95 3.49 -6.74 -3.59
CA ARG A 95 3.39 -6.42 -5.02
C ARG A 95 1.95 -6.12 -5.41
N TYR A 96 1.02 -7.02 -5.09
CA TYR A 96 -0.41 -6.82 -5.34
C TYR A 96 -0.93 -5.54 -4.66
N GLU A 97 -0.54 -5.29 -3.40
CA GLU A 97 -0.89 -4.06 -2.67
C GLU A 97 -0.36 -2.78 -3.39
N ALA A 98 0.83 -2.82 -3.97
CA ALA A 98 1.42 -1.72 -4.73
C ALA A 98 0.73 -1.51 -6.09
N ASP A 99 0.43 -2.60 -6.80
CA ASP A 99 -0.27 -2.56 -8.10
C ASP A 99 -1.68 -1.97 -7.92
N MET A 100 -2.42 -2.42 -6.92
CA MET A 100 -3.77 -1.91 -6.63
C MET A 100 -3.76 -0.43 -6.21
N ARG A 101 -2.73 0.03 -5.49
CA ARG A 101 -2.55 1.48 -5.21
C ARG A 101 -2.34 2.28 -6.48
N THR A 102 -1.47 1.83 -7.38
CA THR A 102 -1.22 2.50 -8.66
C THR A 102 -2.50 2.62 -9.48
N HIS A 103 -3.28 1.54 -9.59
CA HIS A 103 -4.58 1.56 -10.26
C HIS A 103 -5.57 2.51 -9.60
N ALA A 104 -5.69 2.47 -8.28
CA ALA A 104 -6.58 3.36 -7.54
C ALA A 104 -6.22 4.84 -7.74
N HIS A 105 -4.93 5.20 -7.70
CA HIS A 105 -4.47 6.57 -7.95
C HIS A 105 -4.87 7.05 -9.35
N GLY A 106 -4.71 6.21 -10.38
CA GLY A 106 -5.13 6.53 -11.74
C GLY A 106 -6.65 6.77 -11.84
N ARG A 107 -7.46 5.89 -11.24
CA ARG A 107 -8.92 6.04 -11.19
C ARG A 107 -9.34 7.34 -10.50
N ASP A 108 -8.77 7.62 -9.33
CA ASP A 108 -9.10 8.80 -8.54
C ASP A 108 -8.67 10.09 -9.25
N THR A 109 -7.52 10.08 -9.93
CA THR A 109 -7.05 11.21 -10.76
C THR A 109 -8.00 11.47 -11.92
N ASN A 110 -8.40 10.44 -12.66
CA ASN A 110 -9.35 10.57 -13.77
C ASN A 110 -10.72 11.07 -13.29
N PHE A 111 -11.18 10.61 -12.12
CA PHE A 111 -12.41 11.11 -11.50
C PHE A 111 -12.31 12.61 -11.19
N LEU A 112 -11.23 13.05 -10.53
CA LEU A 112 -11.03 14.46 -10.21
C LEU A 112 -10.91 15.33 -11.48
N LEU A 113 -10.19 14.85 -12.50
CA LEU A 113 -10.11 15.50 -13.81
C LEU A 113 -11.48 15.61 -14.47
N SER A 114 -12.38 14.63 -14.31
CA SER A 114 -13.75 14.71 -14.84
C SER A 114 -14.62 15.77 -14.16
N LYS A 115 -14.27 16.16 -12.93
CA LYS A 115 -14.95 17.24 -12.17
C LYS A 115 -14.37 18.62 -12.47
N ALA A 116 -13.12 18.68 -12.88
CA ALA A 116 -12.48 19.90 -13.35
C ALA A 116 -12.85 20.20 -14.81
N ARG A 117 -12.94 21.48 -15.16
CA ARG A 117 -13.00 21.89 -16.57
C ARG A 117 -11.56 21.98 -17.10
N MET A 118 -11.19 21.12 -18.05
CA MET A 118 -9.89 21.23 -18.74
C MET A 118 -9.89 22.50 -19.60
N VAL A 119 -9.05 23.47 -19.24
CA VAL A 119 -8.68 24.58 -20.12
C VAL A 119 -7.54 24.08 -21.00
N ARG A 120 -7.70 24.20 -22.32
CA ARG A 120 -6.72 23.77 -23.32
C ARG A 120 -5.86 24.94 -23.77
#